data_AF-M6GLC4-F1
#
_entry.id   AF-M6GLC4-F1
#
_cell.length_a   1.000
_cell.length_b   1.000
_cell.length_c   1.000
_cell.angle_alpha   90.00
_cell.angle_beta   90.00
_cell.angle_gamma   90.00
#
_symmetry.space_group_name_H-M   'P 1'
#
loop_
_entity.id
_entity.type
_entity.pdbx_description
1 polymer ?
#
loop_
_entity_poly.entity_id
_entity_poly.type
_entity_poly.pdbx_seq_one_letter_code
_entity_poly.pdbx_strand_id
1 'polypeptide(L)'
;MGENVSFHCEDPEILEKHQNETFHEDRRPAEAETTATDFALYLIEKYNLRGKLCHYSTGEGLNKIKFAKQKGVKVTCEVTPTHLFFDRSMLTPENRHWFQMNPPLRSKEDRERMLEGVKQGWIDYLATDHAPHSIEEKRKGTSGISQLDTYSLFVTWLVLKAGVELKTVARICAKNPGDFVNEYLPEKFGKGFGRIEPGYSANFTVLNLKKPKKFLKEEIKSKSGWSPFENFEFPGSIEAVFFLGKQMK
;
A
#
# COMPACT_ATOMS: atom_id res chain seq x y z
N MET A 1 21.31 19.09 -3.47
CA MET A 1 20.47 18.46 -2.43
C MET A 1 19.86 17.21 -3.06
N GLY A 2 19.77 16.09 -2.34
CA GLY A 2 19.21 14.86 -2.92
C GLY A 2 17.70 14.96 -2.99
N GLU A 3 17.14 15.08 -4.19
CA GLU A 3 15.71 15.15 -4.44
C GLU A 3 15.00 13.87 -3.99
N ASN A 4 13.78 14.01 -3.43
CA ASN A 4 12.90 12.87 -3.16
C ASN A 4 12.28 12.42 -4.48
N VAL A 5 12.51 11.18 -4.89
CA VAL A 5 11.99 10.64 -6.16
C VAL A 5 11.20 9.37 -5.89
N SER A 6 9.97 9.32 -6.40
CA SER A 6 9.12 8.13 -6.34
C SER A 6 9.13 7.40 -7.68
N PHE A 7 9.21 6.07 -7.63
CA PHE A 7 9.30 5.21 -8.80
C PHE A 7 8.11 4.26 -8.82
N HIS A 8 7.38 4.27 -9.94
CA HIS A 8 6.53 3.16 -10.34
C HIS A 8 7.39 2.19 -11.14
N CYS A 9 7.65 0.99 -10.60
CA CYS A 9 8.58 0.03 -11.20
C CYS A 9 7.82 -1.03 -12.02
N GLU A 10 7.66 -0.79 -13.32
CA GLU A 10 7.32 -1.83 -14.31
C GLU A 10 8.08 -1.53 -15.61
N ASP A 11 8.86 -2.49 -16.11
CA ASP A 11 9.69 -2.33 -17.30
C ASP A 11 8.83 -2.29 -18.58
N PRO A 12 8.82 -1.16 -19.32
CA PRO A 12 7.92 -1.01 -20.46
C PRO A 12 8.23 -1.96 -21.62
N GLU A 13 9.48 -2.37 -21.83
CA GLU A 13 9.84 -3.30 -22.90
C GLU A 13 9.34 -4.71 -22.60
N ILE A 14 9.41 -5.13 -21.33
CA ILE A 14 8.82 -6.40 -20.89
C ILE A 14 7.30 -6.32 -21.00
N LEU A 15 6.67 -5.23 -20.57
CA LEU A 15 5.22 -5.04 -20.73
C LEU A 15 4.77 -5.14 -22.20
N GLU A 16 5.52 -4.53 -23.13
CA GLU A 16 5.23 -4.58 -24.56
C GLU A 16 5.31 -6.00 -25.13
N LYS A 17 6.32 -6.80 -24.71
CA LYS A 17 6.46 -8.20 -25.11
C LYS A 17 5.28 -9.08 -24.66
N HIS A 18 4.71 -8.78 -23.50
CA HIS A 18 3.59 -9.52 -22.91
C HIS A 18 2.22 -8.91 -23.21
N GLN A 19 2.12 -7.84 -23.99
CA GLN A 19 0.87 -7.08 -24.18
C GLN A 19 -0.31 -7.91 -24.71
N ASN A 20 -0.02 -9.01 -25.42
CA ASN A 20 -1.00 -9.90 -26.06
C ASN A 20 -1.46 -11.05 -25.15
N GLU A 21 -0.96 -11.14 -23.92
CA GLU A 21 -1.41 -12.16 -22.97
C GLU A 21 -2.90 -12.01 -22.64
N THR A 22 -3.56 -13.13 -22.32
CA THR A 22 -5.02 -13.13 -22.13
C THR A 22 -5.42 -12.29 -20.92
N PHE A 23 -4.82 -12.54 -19.76
CA PHE A 23 -5.18 -11.87 -18.51
C PHE A 23 -4.24 -10.70 -18.20
N HIS A 24 -4.75 -9.67 -17.53
CA HIS A 24 -3.99 -8.46 -17.19
C HIS A 24 -2.73 -8.77 -16.37
N GLU A 25 -2.80 -9.72 -15.43
CA GLU A 25 -1.62 -10.06 -14.62
C GLU A 25 -0.53 -10.80 -15.39
N ASP A 26 -0.87 -11.45 -16.51
CA ASP A 26 0.10 -12.09 -17.39
C ASP A 26 0.76 -11.09 -18.34
N ARG A 27 0.04 -10.02 -18.73
CA ARG A 27 0.60 -8.88 -19.49
C ARG A 27 1.65 -8.09 -18.71
N ARG A 28 1.71 -8.30 -17.40
CA ARG A 28 2.55 -7.56 -16.45
C ARG A 28 3.31 -8.56 -15.58
N PRO A 29 4.20 -9.40 -16.15
CA PRO A 29 4.87 -10.44 -15.38
C PRO A 29 5.70 -9.85 -14.23
N ALA A 30 6.03 -10.68 -13.23
CA ALA A 30 6.84 -10.26 -12.08
C ALA A 30 8.21 -9.69 -12.53
N GLU A 31 8.76 -10.23 -13.62
CA GLU A 31 10.02 -9.78 -14.23
C GLU A 31 10.00 -8.28 -14.62
N ALA A 32 8.86 -7.75 -15.05
CA ALA A 32 8.73 -6.33 -15.38
C ALA A 32 8.97 -5.46 -14.14
N GLU A 33 8.44 -5.86 -12.99
CA GLU A 33 8.61 -5.12 -11.74
C GLU A 33 10.02 -5.28 -11.17
N THR A 34 10.57 -6.50 -11.19
CA THR A 34 11.91 -6.78 -10.64
C THR A 34 13.03 -6.15 -11.46
N THR A 35 12.91 -6.14 -12.79
CA THR A 35 13.88 -5.49 -13.69
C THR A 35 13.88 -3.97 -13.52
N ALA A 36 12.70 -3.35 -13.51
CA ALA A 36 12.57 -1.91 -13.25
C ALA A 36 13.08 -1.53 -11.84
N THR A 37 12.98 -2.46 -10.88
CA THR A 37 13.53 -2.27 -9.53
C THR A 37 15.05 -2.21 -9.52
N ASP A 38 15.74 -3.11 -10.23
CA ASP A 38 17.20 -3.04 -10.35
C ASP A 38 17.65 -1.70 -10.95
N PHE A 39 16.94 -1.24 -11.99
CA PHE A 39 17.23 0.04 -12.62
C PHE A 39 16.97 1.22 -11.66
N ALA A 40 15.85 1.24 -10.94
CA ALA A 40 15.55 2.27 -9.96
C ALA A 40 16.61 2.31 -8.84
N LEU A 41 17.02 1.15 -8.32
CA LEU A 41 18.06 1.06 -7.29
C LEU A 41 19.41 1.58 -7.79
N TYR A 42 19.78 1.25 -9.03
CA TYR A 42 20.97 1.81 -9.68
C TYR A 42 20.91 3.33 -9.77
N LEU A 43 19.77 3.91 -10.19
CA LEU A 43 19.61 5.37 -10.28
C LEU A 43 19.69 6.03 -8.89
N ILE A 44 19.05 5.44 -7.88
CA ILE A 44 19.07 5.95 -6.51
C ILE A 44 20.50 5.98 -5.97
N GLU A 45 21.26 4.89 -6.17
CA GLU A 45 22.65 4.80 -5.73
C GLU A 45 23.55 5.75 -6.50
N LYS A 46 23.52 5.71 -7.84
CA LYS A 46 24.37 6.52 -8.73
C LYS A 46 24.23 8.02 -8.49
N TYR A 47 22.99 8.49 -8.29
CA TYR A 47 22.70 9.91 -8.12
C TYR A 47 22.46 10.31 -6.65
N ASN A 48 22.67 9.40 -5.70
CA ASN A 48 22.47 9.63 -4.26
C ASN A 48 21.09 10.23 -3.94
N LEU A 49 20.05 9.71 -4.59
CA LEU A 49 18.66 10.14 -4.43
C LEU A 49 18.08 9.63 -3.11
N ARG A 50 16.97 10.23 -2.66
CA ARG A 50 16.07 9.62 -1.67
C ARG A 50 14.93 8.95 -2.43
N GLY A 51 15.06 7.66 -2.66
CA GLY A 51 14.13 6.90 -3.49
C GLY A 51 12.97 6.28 -2.70
N LYS A 52 11.77 6.33 -3.28
CA LYS A 52 10.61 5.56 -2.81
C LYS A 52 10.08 4.69 -3.95
N LEU A 53 10.08 3.38 -3.76
CA LEU A 53 9.48 2.45 -4.72
C LEU A 53 8.01 2.23 -4.34
N CYS A 54 7.11 2.56 -5.28
CA CYS A 54 5.68 2.57 -5.04
C CYS A 54 5.06 1.16 -5.13
N HIS A 55 3.97 0.97 -4.38
CA HIS A 55 3.00 -0.14 -4.41
C HIS A 55 3.59 -1.51 -4.82
N TYR A 56 4.60 -1.99 -4.09
CA TYR A 56 5.36 -3.19 -4.44
C TYR A 56 4.53 -4.48 -4.31
N SER A 57 4.79 -5.46 -5.18
CA SER A 57 3.99 -6.69 -5.22
C SER A 57 4.80 -7.99 -5.29
N THR A 58 6.08 -7.93 -5.65
CA THR A 58 6.94 -9.11 -5.86
C THR A 58 7.85 -9.42 -4.67
N GLY A 59 7.95 -10.70 -4.30
CA GLY A 59 8.84 -11.13 -3.22
C GLY A 59 10.32 -11.05 -3.59
N GLU A 60 10.68 -11.39 -4.83
CA GLU A 60 12.06 -11.28 -5.33
C GLU A 60 12.54 -9.83 -5.32
N GLY A 61 11.69 -8.95 -5.80
CA GLY A 61 11.96 -7.53 -5.80
C GLY A 61 12.16 -6.94 -4.41
N LEU A 62 11.38 -7.40 -3.42
CA LEU A 62 11.58 -7.03 -2.02
C LEU A 62 12.96 -7.47 -1.49
N ASN A 63 13.47 -8.62 -1.92
CA ASN A 63 14.84 -9.04 -1.56
C ASN A 63 15.90 -8.10 -2.13
N LYS A 64 15.73 -7.62 -3.37
CA LYS A 64 16.63 -6.62 -4.00
C LYS A 64 16.63 -5.32 -3.19
N ILE A 65 15.44 -4.83 -2.80
CA ILE A 65 15.29 -3.63 -1.96
C ILE A 65 15.97 -3.83 -0.59
N LYS A 66 15.74 -4.98 0.05
CA LYS A 66 16.39 -5.33 1.33
C LYS A 66 17.92 -5.30 1.22
N PHE A 67 18.48 -5.91 0.19
CA PHE A 67 19.93 -5.92 -0.03
C PHE A 67 20.48 -4.52 -0.28
N ALA A 68 19.78 -3.68 -1.05
CA ALA A 68 20.16 -2.29 -1.27
C ALA A 68 20.14 -1.47 0.03
N LYS A 69 19.10 -1.62 0.86
CA LYS A 69 19.02 -0.99 2.19
C LYS A 69 20.21 -1.40 3.08
N GLN A 70 20.57 -2.69 3.08
CA GLN A 70 21.72 -3.20 3.85
C GLN A 70 23.06 -2.62 3.39
N LYS A 71 23.18 -2.22 2.11
CA LYS A 71 24.34 -1.50 1.57
C LYS A 71 24.33 0.01 1.84
N GLY A 72 23.28 0.53 2.47
CA GLY A 72 23.15 1.96 2.76
C GLY A 72 22.51 2.79 1.62
N VAL A 73 21.93 2.15 0.60
CA VAL A 73 21.15 2.86 -0.42
C VAL A 73 19.93 3.49 0.25
N LYS A 74 19.70 4.78 0.00
CA LYS A 74 18.59 5.58 0.57
C LYS A 74 17.26 5.27 -0.13
N VAL A 75 16.83 4.02 -0.06
CA VAL A 75 15.59 3.53 -0.65
C VAL A 75 14.56 3.15 0.41
N THR A 76 13.32 3.55 0.16
CA THR A 76 12.14 3.10 0.87
C THR A 76 11.17 2.41 -0.10
N CYS A 77 10.26 1.59 0.42
CA CYS A 77 9.19 1.00 -0.38
C CYS A 77 7.86 0.99 0.37
N GLU A 78 6.77 0.95 -0.40
CA GLU A 78 5.42 0.80 0.12
C GLU A 78 4.74 -0.44 -0.43
N VAL A 79 3.76 -0.94 0.30
CA VAL A 79 2.87 -2.03 -0.12
C VAL A 79 1.42 -1.62 0.08
N THR A 80 0.50 -2.18 -0.71
CA THR A 80 -0.93 -1.87 -0.62
C THR A 80 -1.69 -2.91 0.21
N PRO A 81 -2.82 -2.55 0.85
CA PRO A 81 -3.70 -3.52 1.49
C PRO A 81 -4.11 -4.66 0.56
N THR A 82 -4.41 -4.35 -0.70
CA THR A 82 -4.81 -5.36 -1.70
C THR A 82 -3.68 -6.34 -2.00
N HIS A 83 -2.43 -5.88 -2.13
CA HIS A 83 -1.26 -6.76 -2.32
C HIS A 83 -0.92 -7.60 -1.08
N LEU A 84 -1.32 -7.19 0.12
CA LEU A 84 -1.12 -7.97 1.35
C LEU A 84 -2.25 -8.96 1.62
N PHE A 85 -3.45 -8.69 1.11
CA PHE A 85 -4.64 -9.50 1.39
C PHE A 85 -4.92 -10.53 0.29
N PHE A 86 -5.01 -10.06 -0.94
CA PHE A 86 -5.38 -10.88 -2.08
C PHE A 86 -4.14 -11.43 -2.78
N ASP A 87 -4.33 -12.55 -3.47
CA ASP A 87 -3.33 -13.12 -4.36
C ASP A 87 -4.03 -13.66 -5.62
N ARG A 88 -3.24 -14.03 -6.62
CA ARG A 88 -3.72 -14.49 -7.92
C ARG A 88 -4.66 -15.71 -7.83
N SER A 89 -4.53 -16.56 -6.83
CA SER A 89 -5.42 -17.73 -6.64
C SER A 89 -6.83 -17.33 -6.19
N MET A 90 -7.05 -16.07 -5.82
CA MET A 90 -8.37 -15.53 -5.44
C MET A 90 -9.10 -14.89 -6.63
N LEU A 91 -8.48 -14.87 -7.81
CA LEU A 91 -9.07 -14.33 -9.03
C LEU A 91 -9.94 -15.39 -9.71
N THR A 92 -11.19 -15.02 -10.00
CA THR A 92 -12.15 -15.80 -10.78
C THR A 92 -12.55 -15.03 -12.04
N PRO A 93 -13.08 -15.67 -13.09
CA PRO A 93 -13.58 -14.95 -14.27
C PRO A 93 -14.56 -13.82 -13.92
N GLU A 94 -15.37 -14.00 -12.88
CA GLU A 94 -16.40 -13.05 -12.46
C GLU A 94 -15.82 -11.85 -11.72
N ASN A 95 -14.77 -12.02 -10.92
CA ASN A 95 -14.23 -10.95 -10.08
C ASN A 95 -13.00 -10.24 -10.65
N ARG A 96 -12.32 -10.85 -11.65
CA ARG A 96 -10.99 -10.44 -12.11
C ARG A 96 -10.89 -8.96 -12.51
N HIS A 97 -11.92 -8.43 -13.14
CA HIS A 97 -11.97 -7.03 -13.56
C HIS A 97 -11.93 -6.04 -12.38
N TRP A 98 -12.49 -6.41 -11.21
CA TRP A 98 -12.42 -5.59 -10.00
C TRP A 98 -11.00 -5.47 -9.43
N PHE A 99 -10.17 -6.50 -9.63
CA PHE A 99 -8.80 -6.57 -9.15
C PHE A 99 -7.75 -6.11 -10.17
N GLN A 100 -8.17 -5.61 -11.34
CA GLN A 100 -7.24 -5.08 -12.31
C GLN A 100 -6.58 -3.79 -11.77
N MET A 101 -5.26 -3.83 -11.53
CA MET A 101 -4.43 -2.73 -11.01
C MET A 101 -2.96 -2.95 -11.40
N ASN A 102 -2.11 -1.95 -11.16
CA ASN A 102 -0.71 -1.93 -11.57
C ASN A 102 0.20 -1.60 -10.36
N PRO A 103 1.11 -2.50 -9.95
CA PRO A 103 1.30 -3.87 -10.46
C PRO A 103 0.10 -4.78 -10.13
N PRO A 104 -0.05 -5.92 -10.83
CA PRO A 104 -1.16 -6.85 -10.59
C PRO A 104 -0.95 -7.69 -9.32
N LEU A 105 -2.02 -8.36 -8.88
CA LEU A 105 -1.90 -9.41 -7.87
C LEU A 105 -0.95 -10.52 -8.33
N ARG A 106 -0.07 -10.93 -7.40
CA ARG A 106 0.98 -11.94 -7.62
C ARG A 106 0.60 -13.28 -7.01
N SER A 107 1.53 -14.22 -7.03
CA SER A 107 1.35 -15.53 -6.43
C SER A 107 1.07 -15.44 -4.92
N LYS A 108 0.51 -16.50 -4.35
CA LYS A 108 0.36 -16.63 -2.89
C LYS A 108 1.70 -16.50 -2.17
N GLU A 109 2.78 -17.03 -2.75
CA GLU A 109 4.13 -16.94 -2.20
C GLU A 109 4.61 -15.49 -2.15
N ASP A 110 4.42 -14.72 -3.21
CA ASP A 110 4.77 -13.29 -3.24
C ASP A 110 4.01 -12.53 -2.15
N ARG A 111 2.70 -12.75 -2.01
CA ARG A 111 1.90 -12.13 -0.93
C ARG A 111 2.47 -12.47 0.44
N GLU A 112 2.80 -13.73 0.69
CA GLU A 112 3.37 -14.18 1.96
C GLU A 112 4.73 -13.54 2.25
N ARG A 113 5.58 -13.40 1.22
CA ARG A 113 6.87 -12.69 1.32
C ARG A 113 6.69 -11.21 1.60
N MET A 114 5.68 -10.56 1.00
CA MET A 114 5.35 -9.17 1.29
C MET A 114 4.86 -9.00 2.74
N LEU A 115 3.99 -9.88 3.22
CA LEU A 115 3.55 -9.89 4.62
C LEU A 115 4.72 -10.08 5.59
N GLU A 116 5.63 -11.00 5.29
CA GLU A 116 6.83 -11.21 6.10
C GLU A 116 7.77 -9.99 6.05
N GLY A 117 7.88 -9.35 4.90
CA GLY A 117 8.56 -8.08 4.72
C GLY A 117 8.03 -6.98 5.63
N VAL A 118 6.71 -6.88 5.80
CA VAL A 118 6.08 -5.95 6.74
C VAL A 118 6.50 -6.30 8.17
N LYS A 119 6.36 -7.57 8.58
CA LYS A 119 6.66 -8.02 9.94
C LYS A 119 8.11 -7.77 10.35
N GLN A 120 9.05 -8.06 9.45
CA GLN A 120 10.49 -7.86 9.66
C GLN A 120 10.93 -6.40 9.53
N GLY A 121 10.03 -5.51 9.08
CA GLY A 121 10.30 -4.08 8.97
C GLY A 121 11.03 -3.65 7.70
N TRP A 122 11.08 -4.50 6.67
CA TRP A 122 11.68 -4.19 5.38
C TRP A 122 10.82 -3.28 4.50
N ILE A 123 9.52 -3.23 4.77
CA ILE A 123 8.57 -2.32 4.13
C ILE A 123 8.36 -1.09 5.01
N ASP A 124 8.40 0.09 4.40
CA ASP A 124 8.41 1.37 5.10
C ASP A 124 7.03 2.01 5.19
N TYR A 125 6.14 1.73 4.25
CA TYR A 125 4.82 2.34 4.18
C TYR A 125 3.75 1.32 3.85
N LEU A 126 2.59 1.44 4.51
CA LEU A 126 1.34 0.91 4.00
C LEU A 126 0.65 2.07 3.27
N ALA A 127 0.37 1.91 1.98
CA ALA A 127 -0.24 2.96 1.16
C ALA A 127 -1.41 2.40 0.36
N THR A 128 -2.49 3.16 0.23
CA THR A 128 -3.72 2.65 -0.39
C THR A 128 -3.65 2.53 -1.90
N ASP A 129 -2.74 3.27 -2.55
CA ASP A 129 -2.75 3.47 -4.00
C ASP A 129 -4.18 3.70 -4.52
N HIS A 130 -4.90 4.62 -3.85
CA HIS A 130 -6.32 4.81 -4.08
C HIS A 130 -6.55 5.45 -5.46
N ALA A 131 -6.94 4.62 -6.43
CA ALA A 131 -7.22 4.97 -7.81
C ALA A 131 -8.66 4.56 -8.19
N PRO A 132 -9.68 5.34 -7.80
CA PRO A 132 -11.07 4.98 -7.98
C PRO A 132 -11.51 5.11 -9.44
N HIS A 133 -12.22 4.10 -9.94
CA HIS A 133 -12.88 4.11 -11.24
C HIS A 133 -14.34 3.71 -11.09
N SER A 134 -15.21 4.19 -11.97
CA SER A 134 -16.60 3.78 -12.03
C SER A 134 -16.74 2.27 -12.30
N ILE A 135 -17.89 1.70 -11.94
CA ILE A 135 -18.22 0.30 -12.23
C ILE A 135 -18.13 0.01 -13.74
N GLU A 136 -18.56 0.96 -14.58
CA GLU A 136 -18.51 0.83 -16.03
C GLU A 136 -17.06 0.74 -16.54
N GLU A 137 -16.17 1.62 -16.08
CA GLU A 137 -14.74 1.61 -16.44
C GLU A 137 -14.05 0.33 -15.96
N LYS A 138 -14.38 -0.15 -14.75
CA LYS A 138 -13.85 -1.41 -14.24
C LYS A 138 -14.27 -2.60 -15.09
N ARG A 139 -15.53 -2.66 -15.54
CA ARG A 139 -16.01 -3.69 -16.47
C ARG A 139 -15.33 -3.63 -17.84
N LYS A 140 -14.85 -2.45 -18.26
CA LYS A 140 -14.04 -2.25 -19.46
C LYS A 140 -12.55 -2.57 -19.27
N GLY A 141 -12.13 -2.97 -18.07
CA GLY A 141 -10.75 -3.33 -17.77
C GLY A 141 -9.83 -2.14 -17.48
N THR A 142 -10.33 -1.13 -16.76
CA THR A 142 -9.50 -0.01 -16.30
C THR A 142 -8.72 -0.39 -15.04
N SER A 143 -7.42 -0.06 -15.02
CA SER A 143 -6.52 -0.38 -13.90
C SER A 143 -6.64 0.64 -12.77
N GLY A 144 -6.84 0.16 -11.54
CA GLY A 144 -6.97 1.00 -10.35
C GLY A 144 -7.99 0.44 -9.37
N ILE A 145 -7.81 0.74 -8.07
CA ILE A 145 -8.63 0.20 -6.99
C ILE A 145 -8.92 1.22 -5.90
N SER A 146 -10.12 1.15 -5.32
CA SER A 146 -10.56 2.01 -4.24
C SER A 146 -10.30 1.35 -2.87
N GLN A 147 -9.36 1.89 -2.08
CA GLN A 147 -8.99 1.29 -0.78
C GLN A 147 -9.05 2.25 0.44
N LEU A 148 -9.37 3.53 0.25
CA LEU A 148 -9.26 4.53 1.33
C LEU A 148 -10.28 4.29 2.45
N ASP A 149 -11.51 3.93 2.10
CA ASP A 149 -12.60 3.72 3.06
C ASP A 149 -12.36 2.53 4.00
N THR A 150 -11.55 1.55 3.58
CA THR A 150 -11.27 0.34 4.35
C THR A 150 -9.91 0.34 5.02
N TYR A 151 -9.08 1.38 4.84
CA TYR A 151 -7.70 1.42 5.31
C TYR A 151 -7.56 1.13 6.81
N SER A 152 -8.31 1.83 7.66
CA SER A 152 -8.24 1.63 9.12
C SER A 152 -8.85 0.29 9.57
N LEU A 153 -9.83 -0.25 8.84
CA LEU A 153 -10.36 -1.60 9.10
C LEU A 153 -9.34 -2.67 8.72
N PHE A 154 -8.66 -2.50 7.59
CA PHE A 154 -7.58 -3.37 7.15
C PHE A 154 -6.42 -3.41 8.14
N VAL A 155 -6.09 -2.28 8.77
CA VAL A 155 -5.11 -2.24 9.86
C VAL A 155 -5.49 -3.19 11.02
N THR A 156 -6.78 -3.33 11.35
CA THR A 156 -7.21 -4.31 12.37
C THR A 156 -6.94 -5.76 11.92
N TRP A 157 -7.10 -6.05 10.63
CA TRP A 157 -6.74 -7.36 10.06
C TRP A 157 -5.24 -7.60 10.10
N LEU A 158 -4.41 -6.60 9.79
CA LEU A 158 -2.95 -6.72 9.91
C LEU A 158 -2.52 -7.12 11.32
N VAL A 159 -3.11 -6.49 12.34
CA VAL A 159 -2.78 -6.76 13.73
C VAL A 159 -3.30 -8.14 14.16
N LEU A 160 -4.59 -8.41 13.94
CA LEU A 160 -5.27 -9.56 14.56
C LEU A 160 -5.18 -10.85 13.75
N LYS A 161 -4.99 -10.77 12.44
CA LYS A 161 -4.99 -11.95 11.54
C LYS A 161 -3.63 -12.15 10.87
N ALA A 162 -3.01 -11.08 10.39
CA ALA A 162 -1.66 -11.21 9.80
C ALA A 162 -0.56 -11.29 10.88
N GLY A 163 -0.83 -10.89 12.13
CA GLY A 163 0.14 -10.95 13.22
C GLY A 163 1.23 -9.89 13.14
N VAL A 164 0.92 -8.71 12.59
CA VAL A 164 1.84 -7.57 12.54
C VAL A 164 1.79 -6.82 13.87
N GLU A 165 2.95 -6.61 14.50
CA GLU A 165 3.03 -5.90 15.76
C GLU A 165 2.57 -4.44 15.65
N LEU A 166 1.91 -3.92 16.70
CA LEU A 166 1.39 -2.55 16.73
C LEU A 166 2.47 -1.48 16.49
N LYS A 167 3.70 -1.70 16.96
CA LYS A 167 4.84 -0.80 16.68
C LYS A 167 5.18 -0.72 15.18
N THR A 168 5.06 -1.84 14.47
CA THR A 168 5.28 -1.91 13.02
C THR A 168 4.15 -1.20 12.29
N VAL A 169 2.90 -1.42 12.69
CA VAL A 169 1.74 -0.67 12.17
C VAL A 169 1.89 0.83 12.39
N ALA A 170 2.21 1.27 13.61
CA ALA A 170 2.43 2.69 13.91
C ALA A 170 3.56 3.28 13.07
N ARG A 171 4.63 2.51 12.84
CA ARG A 171 5.75 2.91 11.99
C ARG A 171 5.32 3.13 10.53
N ILE A 172 4.70 2.13 9.89
CA ILE A 172 4.41 2.17 8.45
C ILE A 172 3.15 2.99 8.10
N CYS A 173 2.20 3.12 9.02
CA CYS A 173 0.94 3.82 8.77
C CYS A 173 0.95 5.29 9.24
N ALA A 174 1.85 5.66 10.16
CA ALA A 174 1.83 6.99 10.79
C ALA A 174 3.21 7.64 10.86
N LYS A 175 4.17 7.02 11.55
CA LYS A 175 5.49 7.64 11.80
C LYS A 175 6.24 7.91 10.50
N ASN A 176 6.41 6.92 9.63
CA ASN A 176 7.15 7.08 8.37
C ASN A 176 6.46 8.05 7.40
N PRO A 177 5.13 7.97 7.16
CA PRO A 177 4.43 9.01 6.40
C PRO A 177 4.58 10.41 7.03
N GLY A 178 4.46 10.51 8.36
CA GLY A 178 4.64 11.74 9.11
C GLY A 178 6.02 12.34 8.89
N ASP A 179 7.07 11.58 9.18
CA ASP A 179 8.47 12.01 9.00
C ASP A 179 8.74 12.50 7.57
N PHE A 180 8.10 11.90 6.55
CA PHE A 180 8.18 12.37 5.17
C PHE A 180 7.47 13.71 4.94
N VAL A 181 6.22 13.87 5.39
CA VAL A 181 5.45 15.10 5.10
C VAL A 181 5.82 16.28 5.99
N ASN A 182 6.35 16.03 7.19
CA ASN A 182 6.55 17.05 8.21
C ASN A 182 7.49 18.19 7.77
N GLU A 183 8.45 17.92 6.88
CA GLU A 183 9.33 18.96 6.34
C GLU A 183 8.61 19.97 5.43
N TYR A 184 7.41 19.63 4.95
CA TYR A 184 6.58 20.46 4.05
C TYR A 184 5.36 21.06 4.76
N LEU A 185 5.13 20.74 6.04
CA LEU A 185 3.95 21.20 6.75
C LEU A 185 4.10 22.64 7.26
N PRO A 186 3.07 23.48 7.13
CA PRO A 186 3.03 24.78 7.79
C PRO A 186 3.10 24.68 9.31
N GLU A 187 3.63 25.72 9.97
CA GLU A 187 3.82 25.79 11.44
C GLU A 187 2.55 25.52 12.26
N LYS A 188 1.36 25.79 11.70
CA LYS A 188 0.07 25.51 12.36
C LYS A 188 -0.13 24.03 12.75
N PHE A 189 0.66 23.12 12.18
CA PHE A 189 0.64 21.70 12.49
C PHE A 189 1.65 21.29 13.59
N GLY A 190 2.29 22.27 14.25
CA GLY A 190 3.27 22.04 15.32
C GLY A 190 4.49 21.29 14.81
N LYS A 191 4.92 20.25 15.54
CA LYS A 191 5.99 19.32 15.14
C LYS A 191 5.57 18.37 14.00
N GLY A 192 4.33 18.45 13.52
CA GLY A 192 3.82 17.67 12.39
C GLY A 192 2.93 16.49 12.79
N PHE A 193 2.93 15.45 11.95
CA PHE A 193 2.08 14.27 12.04
C PHE A 193 2.88 13.01 12.43
N GLY A 194 2.16 11.91 12.69
CA GLY A 194 2.74 10.58 12.79
C GLY A 194 3.23 10.14 14.17
N ARG A 195 3.10 11.00 15.20
CA ARG A 195 3.52 10.69 16.59
C ARG A 195 2.47 11.16 17.60
N ILE A 196 2.40 10.44 18.71
CA ILE A 196 1.58 10.79 19.88
C ILE A 196 2.54 11.33 20.96
N GLU A 197 2.95 12.59 20.80
CA GLU A 197 3.93 13.26 21.67
C GLU A 197 3.61 14.75 21.78
N PRO A 198 4.00 15.44 22.88
CA PRO A 198 3.81 16.88 23.02
C PRO A 198 4.40 17.69 21.85
N GLY A 199 3.56 18.53 21.28
CA GLY A 199 3.88 19.41 20.15
C GLY A 199 3.50 18.86 18.78
N TYR A 200 3.20 17.56 18.64
CA TYR A 200 2.64 17.02 17.39
C TYR A 200 1.14 17.33 17.27
N SER A 201 0.65 17.39 16.03
CA SER A 201 -0.78 17.55 15.76
C SER A 201 -1.59 16.38 16.34
N ALA A 202 -2.72 16.68 16.97
CA ALA A 202 -3.64 15.70 17.54
C ALA A 202 -4.44 14.94 16.46
N ASN A 203 -3.72 14.12 15.68
CA ASN A 203 -4.23 13.27 14.61
C ASN A 203 -4.03 11.80 15.02
N PHE A 204 -5.12 11.11 15.37
CA PHE A 204 -5.05 9.70 15.74
C PHE A 204 -6.37 8.98 15.53
N THR A 205 -6.30 7.65 15.42
CA THR A 205 -7.45 6.77 15.29
C THR A 205 -7.51 5.83 16.49
N VAL A 206 -8.69 5.66 17.07
CA VAL A 206 -8.95 4.70 18.14
C VAL A 206 -9.50 3.42 17.50
N LEU A 207 -8.68 2.36 17.50
CA LEU A 207 -9.05 1.04 16.99
C LEU A 207 -9.66 0.19 18.10
N ASN A 208 -10.81 -0.42 17.83
CA ASN A 208 -11.43 -1.41 18.71
C ASN A 208 -11.12 -2.82 18.18
N LEU A 209 -10.09 -3.44 18.75
CA LEU A 209 -9.59 -4.76 18.35
C LEU A 209 -10.42 -5.94 18.90
N LYS A 210 -11.54 -5.67 19.59
CA LYS A 210 -12.41 -6.69 20.20
C LYS A 210 -13.79 -6.76 19.55
N LYS A 211 -14.08 -5.85 18.62
CA LYS A 211 -15.40 -5.71 17.99
C LYS A 211 -15.26 -5.90 16.48
N PRO A 212 -15.59 -7.08 15.95
CA PRO A 212 -15.65 -7.30 14.52
C PRO A 212 -16.63 -6.35 13.85
N LYS A 213 -16.37 -6.04 12.58
CA LYS A 213 -17.22 -5.17 11.77
C LYS A 213 -17.26 -5.66 10.33
N LYS A 214 -18.47 -5.92 9.86
CA LYS A 214 -18.76 -6.08 8.44
C LYS A 214 -18.73 -4.73 7.74
N PHE A 215 -17.96 -4.62 6.66
CA PHE A 215 -17.93 -3.44 5.80
C PHE A 215 -19.02 -3.54 4.74
N LEU A 216 -19.98 -2.62 4.79
CA LEU A 216 -21.16 -2.64 3.93
C LEU A 216 -21.09 -1.56 2.84
N LYS A 217 -21.91 -1.71 1.80
CA LYS A 217 -21.94 -0.84 0.63
C LYS A 217 -22.21 0.63 0.98
N GLU A 218 -23.12 0.87 1.91
CA GLU A 218 -23.49 2.18 2.43
C GLU A 218 -22.34 2.90 3.16
N GLU A 219 -21.27 2.20 3.51
CA GLU A 219 -20.07 2.79 4.12
C GLU A 219 -19.03 3.25 3.10
N ILE A 220 -19.23 2.94 1.81
CA ILE A 220 -18.35 3.36 0.73
C ILE A 220 -18.59 4.85 0.47
N LYS A 221 -17.58 5.67 0.78
CA LYS A 221 -17.59 7.12 0.52
C LYS A 221 -16.91 7.47 -0.79
N SER A 222 -16.05 6.59 -1.30
CA SER A 222 -15.45 6.75 -2.62
C SER A 222 -16.53 6.91 -3.69
N LYS A 223 -16.35 7.89 -4.58
CA LYS A 223 -17.27 8.17 -5.69
C LYS A 223 -17.40 6.99 -6.67
N SER A 224 -16.47 6.02 -6.63
CA SER A 224 -16.57 4.80 -7.43
C SER A 224 -17.79 3.95 -7.06
N GLY A 225 -18.27 4.02 -5.81
CA GLY A 225 -19.43 3.28 -5.32
C GLY A 225 -19.23 1.76 -5.19
N TRP A 226 -17.98 1.30 -5.19
CA TRP A 226 -17.61 -0.11 -4.99
C TRP A 226 -16.27 -0.24 -4.25
N SER A 227 -16.05 -1.41 -3.64
CA SER A 227 -14.81 -1.77 -2.93
C SER A 227 -14.54 -3.27 -3.07
N PRO A 228 -13.27 -3.72 -3.21
CA PRO A 228 -12.93 -5.15 -3.19
C PRO A 228 -13.22 -5.83 -1.85
N PHE A 229 -13.44 -5.05 -0.79
CA PHE A 229 -13.75 -5.53 0.55
C PHE A 229 -15.23 -5.37 0.92
N GLU A 230 -16.11 -5.07 -0.05
CA GLU A 230 -17.55 -5.04 0.21
C GLU A 230 -18.03 -6.39 0.76
N ASN A 231 -18.85 -6.36 1.82
CA ASN A 231 -19.34 -7.52 2.59
C ASN A 231 -18.27 -8.28 3.38
N PHE A 232 -17.02 -7.83 3.40
CA PHE A 232 -15.98 -8.46 4.22
C PHE A 232 -16.16 -8.14 5.70
N GLU A 233 -15.98 -9.13 6.57
CA GLU A 233 -15.97 -8.94 8.03
C GLU A 233 -14.54 -8.77 8.54
N PHE A 234 -14.22 -7.54 8.92
CA PHE A 234 -12.95 -7.22 9.56
C PHE A 234 -12.98 -7.60 11.05
N PRO A 235 -11.85 -8.07 11.62
CA PRO A 235 -11.81 -8.57 12.99
C PRO A 235 -11.88 -7.46 14.05
N GLY A 236 -11.74 -6.19 13.66
CA GLY A 236 -11.89 -5.05 14.54
C GLY A 236 -12.69 -3.92 13.87
N SER A 237 -12.97 -2.87 14.65
CA SER A 237 -13.72 -1.69 14.21
C SER A 237 -12.98 -0.40 14.54
N ILE A 238 -13.51 0.72 14.07
CA ILE A 238 -13.00 2.07 14.35
C ILE A 238 -13.96 2.74 15.33
N GLU A 239 -13.47 3.07 16.51
CA GLU A 239 -14.27 3.70 17.57
C GLU A 239 -14.32 5.22 17.40
N ALA A 240 -13.17 5.83 17.10
CA ALA A 240 -13.07 7.28 16.90
C ALA A 240 -11.93 7.65 15.96
N VAL A 241 -12.07 8.79 15.29
CA VAL A 241 -11.01 9.42 14.48
C VAL A 241 -10.89 10.88 14.86
N PHE A 242 -9.70 11.31 15.23
CA PHE A 242 -9.39 12.70 15.58
C PHE A 242 -8.50 13.33 14.51
N PHE A 243 -8.87 14.54 14.10
CA PHE A 243 -8.07 15.39 13.24
C PHE A 243 -7.94 16.77 13.87
N LEU A 244 -6.71 17.19 14.17
CA LEU A 244 -6.39 18.42 14.89
C LEU A 244 -7.19 18.58 16.19
N GLY A 245 -7.36 17.48 16.92
CA GLY A 245 -8.11 17.43 18.17
C GLY A 245 -9.64 17.40 18.02
N LYS A 246 -10.18 17.57 16.81
CA LYS A 246 -11.62 17.45 16.54
C LYS A 246 -11.98 16.00 16.22
N GLN A 247 -13.00 15.47 16.88
CA GLN A 247 -13.56 14.17 16.54
C GLN A 247 -14.32 14.26 15.21
N MET A 248 -13.93 13.40 14.26
CA MET A 248 -14.50 13.30 12.91
C MET A 248 -15.44 12.10 12.75
N LYS A 249 -15.21 11.07 13.58
CA LYS A 249 -16.01 9.86 13.74
C LYS A 249 -15.95 9.47 15.20
#